data_AF-A0A285CTU4-F1
#
_entry.id   AF-A0A285CTU4-F1
#
_cell.length_a   1.000
_cell.length_b   1.000
_cell.length_c   1.000
_cell.angle_alpha   90.00
_cell.angle_beta   90.00
_cell.angle_gamma   90.00
#
_symmetry.space_group_name_H-M   'P 1'
#
loop_
_entity.id
_entity.type
_entity.pdbx_description
1 polymer ?
#
loop_
_entity_poly.entity_id
_entity_poly.type
_entity_poly.pdbx_seq_one_letter_code
_entity_poly.pdbx_strand_id
1 'polypeptide(L)'
;MLERVRAFFDQWHRLQEVHALTDRDLEDLGITRWQIEQFARMPENVGDRLLQMAQVFGLDPVALQHDYADYLDLLEVCTHCGSVKACKCALADADHLRPEDCGFCPNARTYDYMARHPVLH
;
A
#
# COMPACT_ATOMS: atom_id res chain seq x y z
N MET A 1 -1.30 15.76 -19.11
CA MET A 1 -0.64 16.88 -18.40
C MET A 1 -1.50 17.37 -17.24
N LEU A 2 -2.80 17.61 -17.46
CA LEU A 2 -3.78 17.94 -16.41
C LEU A 2 -3.87 16.88 -15.29
N GLU A 3 -3.83 15.60 -15.62
CA GLU A 3 -3.82 14.50 -14.63
C GLU A 3 -2.62 14.55 -13.70
N ARG A 4 -1.42 14.89 -14.22
CA ARG A 4 -0.21 15.06 -13.41
C ARG A 4 -0.27 16.28 -12.50
N VAL A 5 -0.92 17.37 -12.95
CA VAL A 5 -1.13 18.58 -12.14
C VAL A 5 -2.14 18.32 -11.03
N ARG A 6 -3.22 17.60 -11.33
CA ARG A 6 -4.24 17.18 -10.35
C ARG A 6 -3.65 16.24 -9.30
N ALA A 7 -2.88 15.25 -9.72
CA ALA A 7 -2.15 14.38 -8.80
C ALA A 7 -1.24 15.16 -7.84
N PHE A 8 -0.59 16.21 -8.35
CA PHE A 8 0.26 17.09 -7.55
C PHE A 8 -0.54 17.93 -6.55
N PHE A 9 -1.72 18.42 -6.95
CA PHE A 9 -2.64 19.14 -6.05
C PHE A 9 -3.24 18.21 -4.99
N ASP A 10 -3.62 16.99 -5.35
CA ASP A 10 -4.17 16.00 -4.42
C ASP A 10 -3.11 15.52 -3.43
N GLN A 11 -1.85 15.43 -3.87
CA GLN A 11 -0.70 15.17 -3.01
C GLN A 11 -0.41 16.34 -2.06
N TRP A 12 -0.47 17.58 -2.57
CA TRP A 12 -0.27 18.78 -1.77
C TRP A 12 -1.38 18.98 -0.72
N HIS A 13 -2.64 18.72 -1.07
CA HIS A 13 -3.77 18.77 -0.14
C HIS A 13 -3.65 17.72 0.97
N ARG A 14 -3.29 16.47 0.61
CA ARG A 14 -3.01 15.41 1.59
C ARG A 14 -1.89 15.79 2.56
N LEU A 15 -0.82 16.43 2.07
CA LEU A 15 0.25 16.93 2.93
C LEU A 15 -0.25 18.02 3.90
N GLN A 16 -1.10 18.95 3.44
CA GLN A 16 -1.69 19.97 4.31
C GLN A 16 -2.58 19.36 5.41
N GLU A 17 -3.37 18.34 5.10
CA GLU A 17 -4.17 17.61 6.10
C GLU A 17 -3.30 16.88 7.13
N VAL A 18 -2.21 16.25 6.68
CA VAL A 18 -1.22 15.61 7.57
C VAL A 18 -0.53 16.63 8.48
N HIS A 19 -0.21 17.81 7.96
CA HIS A 19 0.33 18.91 8.78
C HIS A 19 -0.71 19.50 9.75
N ALA A 20 -2.01 19.31 9.50
CA ALA A 20 -3.09 19.72 10.39
C ALA A 20 -3.33 18.74 11.55
N LEU A 21 -2.89 17.48 11.44
CA LEU A 21 -2.92 16.52 12.55
C LEU A 21 -1.93 16.93 13.65
N THR A 22 -2.37 16.89 14.91
CA THR A 22 -1.49 17.18 16.06
C THR A 22 -0.61 15.98 16.36
N ASP A 23 0.51 16.19 17.07
CA ASP A 23 1.39 15.08 17.47
C ASP A 23 0.67 14.06 18.37
N ARG A 24 -0.34 14.50 19.14
CA ARG A 24 -1.19 13.61 19.93
C ARG A 24 -2.08 12.72 19.06
N ASP A 25 -2.66 13.29 18.00
CA ASP A 25 -3.46 12.49 17.04
C ASP A 25 -2.59 11.43 16.36
N LEU A 26 -1.33 11.73 16.10
CA LEU A 26 -0.37 10.79 15.52
C LEU A 26 0.07 9.70 16.53
N GLU A 27 0.30 10.08 17.80
CA GLU A 27 0.59 9.13 18.88
C GLU A 27 -0.58 8.16 19.14
N ASP A 28 -1.83 8.67 19.12
CA ASP A 28 -3.03 7.84 19.28
C ASP A 28 -3.19 6.83 18.14
N LEU A 29 -2.69 7.16 16.94
CA LEU A 29 -2.61 6.28 15.78
C LEU A 29 -1.36 5.37 15.79
N GLY A 30 -0.43 5.56 16.73
CA GLY A 30 0.82 4.80 16.81
C GLY A 30 1.79 5.10 15.66
N ILE A 31 1.65 6.24 15.00
CA ILE A 31 2.47 6.64 13.85
C ILE A 31 3.25 7.92 14.14
N THR A 32 4.45 8.02 13.61
CA THR A 32 5.25 9.24 13.70
C THR A 32 4.89 10.22 12.58
N ARG A 33 5.13 11.51 12.82
CA ARG A 33 4.97 12.56 11.80
C ARG A 33 5.74 12.27 10.52
N TRP A 34 6.95 11.74 10.66
CA TRP A 34 7.76 11.35 9.52
C TRP A 34 7.10 10.23 8.70
N GLN A 35 6.53 9.20 9.35
CA GLN A 35 5.84 8.10 8.67
C GLN A 35 4.63 8.60 7.87
N ILE A 36 3.78 9.44 8.45
CA ILE A 36 2.58 9.94 7.76
C ILE A 36 2.92 10.93 6.62
N GLU A 37 4.02 11.67 6.73
CA GLU A 37 4.52 12.49 5.62
C GLU A 37 5.06 11.64 4.46
N GLN A 38 5.68 10.48 4.74
CA GLN A 38 6.06 9.55 3.67
C GLN A 38 4.83 9.02 2.94
N PHE A 39 3.76 8.65 3.67
CA PHE A 39 2.48 8.26 3.07
C PHE A 39 1.90 9.33 2.14
N ALA A 40 1.84 10.58 2.60
CA ALA A 40 1.30 11.67 1.80
C ALA A 40 2.17 11.96 0.56
N ARG A 41 3.44 11.56 0.56
CA ARG A 41 4.35 11.69 -0.58
C ARG A 41 4.29 10.52 -1.57
N MET A 42 3.56 9.44 -1.28
CA MET A 42 3.55 8.27 -2.13
C MET A 42 2.91 8.53 -3.50
N PRO A 43 3.42 7.91 -4.57
CA PRO A 43 2.78 7.96 -5.88
C PRO A 43 1.33 7.47 -5.80
N GLU A 44 0.45 8.08 -6.58
CA GLU A 44 -0.95 7.66 -6.64
C GLU A 44 -1.08 6.19 -7.03
N ASN A 45 -2.03 5.50 -6.39
CA ASN A 45 -2.38 4.09 -6.64
C ASN A 45 -1.35 3.05 -6.16
N VAL A 46 -0.33 3.41 -5.35
CA VAL A 46 0.56 2.40 -4.74
C VAL A 46 -0.19 1.58 -3.68
N GLY A 47 -0.93 2.26 -2.80
CA GLY A 47 -1.79 1.59 -1.81
C GLY A 47 -2.82 0.67 -2.46
N ASP A 48 -3.56 1.17 -3.46
CA ASP A 48 -4.57 0.37 -4.17
C ASP A 48 -3.96 -0.86 -4.85
N ARG A 49 -2.80 -0.71 -5.52
CA ARG A 49 -2.07 -1.84 -6.11
C ARG A 49 -1.65 -2.86 -5.08
N LEU A 50 -1.15 -2.39 -3.93
CA LEU A 50 -0.74 -3.26 -2.83
C LEU A 50 -1.94 -4.09 -2.33
N LEU A 51 -3.07 -3.45 -2.09
CA LEU A 51 -4.28 -4.11 -1.59
C LEU A 51 -4.90 -5.06 -2.62
N GLN A 52 -4.90 -4.70 -3.91
CA GLN A 52 -5.33 -5.59 -4.98
C GLN A 52 -4.41 -6.81 -5.10
N MET A 53 -3.09 -6.61 -5.00
CA MET A 53 -2.15 -7.74 -5.01
C MET A 53 -2.33 -8.62 -3.76
N ALA A 54 -2.55 -8.04 -2.58
CA ALA A 54 -2.82 -8.81 -1.37
C ALA A 54 -4.05 -9.73 -1.52
N GLN A 55 -5.11 -9.26 -2.18
CA GLN A 55 -6.30 -10.06 -2.47
C GLN A 55 -6.02 -11.27 -3.37
N VAL A 56 -5.09 -11.17 -4.32
CA VAL A 56 -4.66 -12.31 -5.16
C VAL A 56 -4.08 -13.44 -4.30
N PHE A 57 -3.48 -13.11 -3.16
CA PHE A 57 -2.96 -14.06 -2.18
C PHE A 57 -3.99 -14.45 -1.11
N GLY A 58 -5.24 -13.99 -1.24
CA GLY A 58 -6.34 -14.32 -0.32
C GLY A 58 -6.34 -13.50 0.98
N LEU A 59 -5.59 -12.39 1.04
CA LEU A 59 -5.61 -11.49 2.20
C LEU A 59 -6.79 -10.51 2.11
N ASP A 60 -7.44 -10.27 3.24
CA ASP A 60 -8.45 -9.22 3.37
C ASP A 60 -7.78 -7.83 3.43
N PRO A 61 -8.07 -6.91 2.49
CA PRO A 61 -7.55 -5.55 2.53
C PRO A 61 -7.82 -4.81 3.83
N VAL A 62 -9.01 -5.02 4.43
CA VAL A 62 -9.40 -4.30 5.64
C VAL A 62 -8.57 -4.78 6.82
N ALA A 63 -8.46 -6.08 7.02
CA ALA A 63 -7.57 -6.65 8.04
C ALA A 63 -6.11 -6.21 7.84
N LEU A 64 -5.62 -6.23 6.60
CA LEU A 64 -4.25 -5.81 6.29
C LEU A 64 -3.99 -4.35 6.66
N GLN A 65 -4.95 -3.45 6.39
CA GLN A 65 -4.81 -2.03 6.76
C GLN A 65 -4.93 -1.78 8.27
N HIS A 66 -5.55 -2.67 9.03
CA HIS A 66 -5.59 -2.57 10.49
C HIS A 66 -4.27 -3.00 11.14
N ASP A 67 -3.52 -3.91 10.52
CA ASP A 67 -2.14 -4.22 10.93
C ASP A 67 -1.17 -3.19 10.33
N TYR A 68 -1.08 -2.03 10.98
CA TYR A 68 -0.31 -0.90 10.48
C TYR A 68 1.18 -1.19 10.29
N ALA A 69 1.78 -2.06 11.10
CA ALA A 69 3.20 -2.36 11.00
C ALA A 69 3.50 -3.16 9.73
N ASP A 70 2.76 -4.26 9.52
CA ASP A 70 2.92 -5.10 8.33
C ASP A 70 2.51 -4.35 7.06
N TYR A 71 1.44 -3.54 7.13
CA TYR A 71 1.00 -2.71 6.02
C TYR A 71 2.07 -1.71 5.58
N LEU A 72 2.73 -1.04 6.54
CA LEU A 72 3.80 -0.09 6.30
C LEU A 72 5.00 -0.73 5.61
N ASP A 73 5.44 -1.88 6.11
CA ASP A 73 6.59 -2.61 5.55
C ASP A 73 6.31 -3.06 4.10
N LEU A 74 5.12 -3.61 3.86
CA LEU A 74 4.68 -3.99 2.51
C LEU A 74 4.63 -2.78 1.57
N LEU A 75 4.18 -1.63 2.09
CA LEU A 75 4.00 -0.42 1.30
C LEU A 75 5.32 0.24 0.94
N GLU A 76 6.29 0.23 1.84
CA GLU A 76 7.67 0.66 1.56
C GLU A 76 8.25 -0.15 0.40
N VAL A 77 8.18 -1.49 0.47
CA VAL A 77 8.66 -2.36 -0.61
C VAL A 77 7.90 -2.13 -1.92
N CYS A 78 6.57 -2.02 -1.87
CA CYS A 78 5.73 -1.82 -3.06
C CYS A 78 6.03 -0.48 -3.77
N THR A 79 6.34 0.56 -3.00
CA THR A 79 6.72 1.89 -3.51
C THR A 79 8.00 1.84 -4.33
N HIS A 80 8.97 1.01 -3.92
CA HIS A 80 10.30 0.95 -4.53
C HIS A 80 10.54 -0.25 -5.46
N CYS A 81 9.56 -1.13 -5.66
CA CYS A 81 9.76 -2.41 -6.35
C CYS A 81 10.14 -2.31 -7.84
N GLY A 82 9.89 -1.20 -8.52
CA GLY A 82 10.18 -1.05 -9.95
C GLY A 82 9.29 -1.87 -10.91
N SER A 83 8.59 -2.89 -10.43
CA SER A 83 7.73 -3.80 -11.22
C SER A 83 6.36 -3.23 -11.60
N VAL A 84 6.20 -1.91 -11.67
CA VAL A 84 4.89 -1.24 -11.80
C VAL A 84 4.13 -1.69 -13.05
N LYS A 85 4.80 -1.79 -14.20
CA LYS A 85 4.15 -2.18 -15.47
C LYS A 85 3.63 -3.62 -15.41
N ALA A 86 4.47 -4.56 -14.96
CA ALA A 86 4.09 -5.97 -14.83
C ALA A 86 2.92 -6.14 -13.85
N CYS A 87 2.99 -5.46 -12.70
CA CYS A 87 1.93 -5.46 -11.69
C CYS A 87 0.60 -4.95 -12.25
N LYS A 88 0.59 -3.80 -12.96
CA LYS A 88 -0.63 -3.27 -13.57
C LYS A 88 -1.21 -4.21 -14.65
N CYS A 89 -0.34 -4.82 -15.48
CA CYS A 89 -0.79 -5.77 -16.48
C CYS A 89 -1.41 -7.03 -15.86
N ALA A 90 -0.81 -7.57 -14.81
CA ALA A 90 -1.33 -8.73 -14.10
C ALA A 90 -2.67 -8.42 -13.42
N LEU A 91 -2.76 -7.30 -12.68
CA LEU A 91 -3.97 -6.89 -11.96
C LEU A 91 -5.12 -6.45 -12.88
N ALA A 92 -4.88 -6.24 -14.17
CA ALA A 92 -5.96 -5.98 -15.13
C ALA A 92 -6.90 -7.19 -15.31
N ASP A 93 -6.45 -8.39 -14.95
CA ASP A 93 -7.22 -9.64 -14.95
C ASP A 93 -7.08 -10.34 -13.59
N ALA A 94 -7.24 -9.58 -12.50
CA ALA A 94 -6.99 -10.04 -11.14
C ALA A 94 -7.84 -11.27 -10.75
N ASP A 95 -9.05 -11.41 -11.29
CA ASP A 95 -9.97 -12.52 -10.99
C ASP A 95 -9.42 -13.89 -11.45
N HIS A 96 -8.52 -13.91 -12.45
CA HIS A 96 -7.88 -15.13 -12.96
C HIS A 96 -6.41 -15.22 -12.56
N LEU A 97 -5.86 -14.17 -11.96
CA LEU A 97 -4.46 -14.12 -11.54
C LEU A 97 -4.26 -15.00 -10.30
N ARG A 98 -3.21 -15.82 -10.31
CA ARG A 98 -2.87 -16.67 -9.17
C ARG A 98 -1.58 -16.23 -8.49
N PRO A 99 -1.38 -16.56 -7.19
CA PRO A 99 -0.13 -16.28 -6.48
C PRO A 99 1.14 -16.74 -7.22
N GLU A 100 1.09 -17.88 -7.91
CA GLU A 100 2.25 -18.43 -8.61
C GLU A 100 2.69 -17.59 -9.83
N ASP A 101 1.78 -16.80 -10.40
CA ASP A 101 2.06 -15.90 -11.53
C ASP A 101 2.69 -14.57 -11.09
N CYS A 102 2.69 -14.30 -9.77
CA CYS A 102 3.14 -13.04 -9.17
C CYS A 102 4.62 -13.02 -8.79
N GLY A 103 5.46 -13.87 -9.40
CA GLY A 103 6.91 -13.93 -9.11
C GLY A 103 7.69 -12.63 -9.36
N PHE A 104 7.11 -11.65 -10.08
CA PHE A 104 7.67 -10.31 -10.28
C PHE A 104 7.49 -9.38 -9.07
N CYS A 105 6.59 -9.71 -8.13
CA CYS A 105 6.25 -8.90 -6.99
C CYS A 105 7.17 -9.23 -5.81
N PRO A 106 7.96 -8.27 -5.28
CA PRO A 106 8.85 -8.55 -4.15
C PRO A 106 8.08 -8.90 -2.86
N ASN A 107 6.85 -8.42 -2.71
CA ASN A 107 5.99 -8.74 -1.56
C ASN A 107 5.33 -10.12 -1.66
N ALA A 108 5.42 -10.83 -2.80
CA ALA A 108 4.72 -12.10 -3.02
C ALA A 108 4.97 -13.12 -1.91
N ARG A 109 6.22 -13.23 -1.45
CA ARG A 109 6.58 -14.14 -0.35
C ARG A 109 5.98 -13.72 0.99
N THR A 110 5.93 -12.41 1.26
CA THR A 110 5.33 -11.89 2.48
C THR A 110 3.83 -12.14 2.49
N TYR A 111 3.14 -11.89 1.36
CA TYR A 111 1.71 -12.19 1.25
C TYR A 111 1.40 -13.68 1.45
N ASP A 112 2.17 -14.57 0.80
CA ASP A 112 2.00 -16.02 0.95
C ASP A 112 2.26 -16.46 2.41
N TYR A 113 3.25 -15.87 3.08
CA TYR A 113 3.51 -16.13 4.49
C TYR A 113 2.32 -15.70 5.38
N MET A 114 1.83 -14.48 5.20
CA MET A 114 0.70 -13.94 5.96
C MET A 114 -0.58 -14.76 5.74
N ALA A 115 -0.85 -15.16 4.50
CA ALA A 115 -2.02 -15.97 4.16
C ALA A 115 -2.01 -17.36 4.82
N ARG A 116 -0.81 -17.92 5.05
CA ARG A 116 -0.63 -19.20 5.76
C ARG A 116 -0.63 -19.06 7.28
N HIS A 117 -0.38 -17.86 7.80
CA HIS A 117 -0.27 -17.58 9.23
C HIS A 117 -1.15 -16.38 9.60
N PRO A 118 -2.48 -16.46 9.40
CA PRO A 118 -3.37 -15.37 9.76
C PRO A 118 -3.26 -15.12 11.26
N VAL A 119 -2.93 -13.88 11.62
CA VAL A 119 -2.95 -13.45 13.01
C VAL A 119 -4.41 -13.52 13.46
N LEU A 120 -4.70 -14.38 14.44
CA LEU A 120 -6.03 -14.45 15.05
C LEU A 120 -6.22 -13.16 15.85
N HIS A 121 -7.02 -12.23 15.32
CA HIS A 121 -7.50 -11.06 16.04
C HIS A 121 -8.85 -11.36 16.70
#